data_AF-A0A657AHP7-F1
#
_entry.id   AF-A0A657AHP7-F1
#
_cell.length_a   1.000
_cell.length_b   1.000
_cell.length_c   1.000
_cell.angle_alpha   90.00
_cell.angle_beta   90.00
_cell.angle_gamma   90.00
#
_symmetry.space_group_name_H-M   'P 1'
#
loop_
_entity.id
_entity.type
_entity.pdbx_description
1 polymer ?
#
loop_
_entity_poly.entity_id
_entity_poly.type
_entity_poly.pdbx_seq_one_letter_code
_entity_poly.pdbx_strand_id
1 'polypeptide(L)'
;MAKKDEVEHEPLTEKQRITALEESVGTNKIVLLVVALLLIVIISVSITVITITVFGDEEEESVNLEVVEELQLQISELTSQNEAQTQQIKSLKKILPVIQDQLGNTSNLKLLNVVMEQEKGNQEFLEALRTGMYDLAHMLPGSRTWLEVYGEKVDLAEAHSKDREKDLKRILIQSDSQDEEDLW
;
A
#
# COMPACT_ATOMS: atom_id res chain seq x y z
N MET A 1 114.13 -15.95 -36.90
CA MET A 1 114.22 -17.26 -37.57
C MET A 1 113.49 -18.29 -36.70
N ALA A 2 112.55 -19.06 -37.30
CA ALA A 2 112.16 -20.48 -37.07
C ALA A 2 112.66 -21.23 -35.80
N LYS A 3 111.98 -22.20 -35.14
CA LYS A 3 110.77 -23.04 -35.36
C LYS A 3 110.73 -24.12 -34.23
N LYS A 4 109.52 -24.51 -33.73
CA LYS A 4 109.13 -25.83 -33.11
C LYS A 4 109.80 -26.29 -31.80
N ASP A 5 109.25 -27.15 -30.94
CA ASP A 5 108.10 -28.08 -30.90
C ASP A 5 107.71 -28.36 -29.41
N GLU A 6 106.58 -29.05 -29.23
CA GLU A 6 105.78 -29.48 -28.06
C GLU A 6 106.47 -30.33 -26.97
N VAL A 7 105.64 -30.75 -25.97
CA VAL A 7 105.69 -31.93 -25.05
C VAL A 7 105.64 -31.46 -23.56
N GLU A 8 104.74 -31.88 -22.65
CA GLU A 8 103.70 -32.90 -22.58
C GLU A 8 102.79 -32.61 -21.36
N HIS A 9 101.54 -33.08 -21.41
CA HIS A 9 100.61 -33.14 -20.29
C HIS A 9 101.01 -34.24 -19.28
N GLU A 10 101.14 -33.91 -18.00
CA GLU A 10 100.97 -34.90 -16.91
C GLU A 10 99.53 -34.83 -16.36
N PRO A 11 98.83 -35.98 -16.24
CA PRO A 11 97.39 -36.03 -15.98
C PRO A 11 97.04 -35.97 -14.49
N LEU A 12 96.00 -35.19 -14.16
CA LEU A 12 95.36 -35.18 -12.84
C LEU A 12 94.66 -36.53 -12.56
N THR A 13 94.94 -37.10 -11.39
CA THR A 13 94.55 -38.43 -10.92
C THR A 13 93.03 -38.66 -10.82
N GLU A 14 92.58 -39.85 -11.20
CA GLU A 14 91.17 -40.28 -11.29
C GLU A 14 90.33 -40.03 -10.03
N LYS A 15 90.93 -40.02 -8.83
CA LYS A 15 90.22 -39.81 -7.56
C LYS A 15 89.66 -38.40 -7.37
N GLN A 16 90.25 -37.38 -8.01
CA GLN A 16 89.72 -36.01 -7.95
C GLN A 16 88.56 -35.79 -8.93
N ARG A 17 88.49 -36.59 -10.00
CA ARG A 17 87.38 -36.54 -10.95
C ARG A 17 86.09 -37.10 -10.34
N ILE A 18 86.16 -38.19 -9.58
CA ILE A 18 84.96 -38.82 -9.00
C ILE A 18 84.30 -37.91 -7.96
N THR A 19 85.08 -37.24 -7.11
CA THR A 19 84.55 -36.28 -6.11
C THR A 19 84.00 -35.01 -6.76
N ALA A 20 84.64 -34.47 -7.81
CA ALA A 20 84.12 -33.32 -8.55
C ALA A 20 82.86 -33.65 -9.39
N LEU A 21 82.77 -34.87 -9.92
CA LEU A 21 81.57 -35.37 -10.59
C LEU A 21 80.44 -35.67 -9.60
N GLU A 22 80.72 -36.14 -8.38
CA GLU A 22 79.69 -36.39 -7.37
C GLU A 22 79.13 -35.09 -6.77
N GLU A 23 79.99 -34.09 -6.52
CA GLU A 23 79.57 -32.75 -6.07
C GLU A 23 78.73 -32.03 -7.15
N SER A 24 79.17 -32.07 -8.42
CA SER A 24 78.43 -31.45 -9.52
C SER A 24 77.12 -32.15 -9.89
N VAL A 25 77.03 -33.48 -9.73
CA VAL A 25 75.79 -34.24 -9.94
C VAL A 25 74.83 -34.06 -8.76
N GLY A 26 75.33 -33.87 -7.53
CA GLY A 26 74.53 -33.52 -6.36
C GLY A 26 73.86 -32.14 -6.50
N THR A 27 74.62 -31.12 -6.91
CA THR A 27 74.08 -29.78 -7.17
C THR A 27 73.08 -29.79 -8.33
N ASN A 28 73.34 -30.52 -9.42
CA ASN A 28 72.41 -30.59 -10.55
C ASN A 28 71.09 -31.31 -10.18
N LYS A 29 71.15 -32.34 -9.33
CA LYS A 29 69.95 -33.00 -8.77
C LYS A 29 69.15 -32.07 -7.85
N ILE A 30 69.82 -31.25 -7.02
CA ILE A 30 69.17 -30.26 -6.15
C ILE A 30 68.54 -29.14 -6.97
N VAL A 31 69.25 -28.62 -7.99
CA VAL A 31 68.70 -27.61 -8.90
C VAL A 31 67.48 -28.14 -9.64
N LEU A 32 67.53 -29.40 -10.11
CA LEU A 32 66.38 -30.05 -10.77
C LEU A 32 65.19 -30.21 -9.80
N LEU A 33 65.44 -30.53 -8.53
CA LEU A 33 64.40 -30.63 -7.49
C LEU A 33 63.77 -29.26 -7.19
N VAL A 34 64.58 -28.21 -7.08
CA VAL A 34 64.10 -26.82 -6.87
C VAL A 34 63.26 -26.34 -8.06
N VAL A 35 63.69 -26.62 -9.29
CA VAL A 35 62.93 -26.29 -10.50
C VAL A 35 61.62 -27.10 -10.57
N ALA A 36 61.64 -28.38 -10.22
CA ALA A 36 60.44 -29.21 -10.16
C ALA A 36 59.45 -28.68 -9.11
N LEU A 37 59.92 -28.26 -7.93
CA LEU A 37 59.08 -27.63 -6.92
C LEU A 37 58.49 -26.31 -7.40
N LEU A 38 59.27 -25.46 -8.08
CA LEU A 38 58.76 -24.22 -8.66
C LEU A 38 57.69 -24.48 -9.73
N LEU A 39 57.89 -25.48 -10.59
CA LEU A 39 56.89 -25.87 -11.58
C LEU A 39 55.58 -26.32 -10.94
N ILE A 40 55.65 -27.13 -9.87
CA ILE A 40 54.46 -27.57 -9.12
C ILE A 40 53.72 -26.38 -8.52
N VAL A 41 54.44 -25.42 -7.95
CA VAL A 41 53.85 -24.20 -7.38
C VAL A 41 53.19 -23.35 -8.49
N ILE A 42 53.85 -23.16 -9.62
CA ILE A 42 53.29 -22.40 -10.76
C ILE A 42 52.03 -23.08 -11.30
N ILE A 43 52.04 -24.40 -11.46
CA ILE A 43 50.87 -25.16 -11.92
C ILE A 43 49.73 -25.05 -10.90
N SER A 44 50.01 -25.17 -9.61
CA SER A 44 49.01 -25.03 -8.54
C SER A 44 48.35 -23.65 -8.53
N VAL A 45 49.15 -22.59 -8.65
CA VAL A 45 48.65 -21.21 -8.75
C VAL A 45 47.86 -21.01 -10.04
N SER A 46 48.32 -21.57 -11.16
CA SER A 46 47.62 -21.47 -12.45
C SER A 46 46.27 -22.18 -12.41
N ILE A 47 46.18 -23.38 -11.82
CA ILE A 47 44.92 -24.10 -11.64
C ILE A 47 43.98 -23.29 -10.73
N THR A 48 44.51 -22.72 -9.64
CA THR A 48 43.71 -21.89 -8.72
C THR A 48 43.16 -20.64 -9.42
N VAL A 49 43.98 -19.96 -10.22
CA VAL A 49 43.56 -18.81 -11.03
C VAL A 49 42.50 -19.24 -12.05
N ILE A 50 42.72 -20.34 -12.77
CA ILE A 50 41.76 -20.87 -13.74
C ILE A 50 40.44 -21.23 -13.06
N THR A 51 40.46 -21.86 -11.88
CA THR A 51 39.23 -22.17 -11.14
C THR A 51 38.49 -20.92 -10.70
N ILE A 52 39.19 -19.87 -10.28
CA ILE A 52 38.57 -18.58 -9.94
C ILE A 52 38.01 -17.89 -11.19
N THR A 53 38.68 -17.99 -12.34
CA THR A 53 38.19 -17.34 -13.58
C THR A 53 37.11 -18.15 -14.31
N VAL A 54 37.05 -19.47 -14.13
CA VAL A 54 36.10 -20.36 -14.83
C VAL A 54 34.90 -20.69 -13.97
N PHE A 55 35.06 -20.77 -12.64
CA PHE A 55 33.97 -21.03 -11.69
C PHE A 55 33.64 -19.83 -10.79
N GLY A 56 34.49 -18.80 -10.71
CA GLY A 56 34.17 -17.53 -10.05
C GLY A 56 33.42 -16.55 -10.95
N ASP A 57 32.95 -17.01 -12.12
CA ASP A 57 32.04 -16.30 -13.01
C ASP A 57 30.55 -16.64 -12.71
N GLU A 58 30.27 -17.29 -11.58
CA GLU A 58 28.93 -17.35 -11.02
C GLU A 58 28.81 -16.26 -9.94
N GLU A 59 28.00 -15.23 -10.25
CA GLU A 59 27.68 -14.01 -9.47
C GLU A 59 28.40 -12.70 -9.83
N GLU A 60 28.89 -12.55 -11.07
CA GLU A 60 28.69 -11.28 -11.74
C GLU A 60 27.47 -11.42 -12.65
N GLU A 61 26.28 -11.30 -12.06
CA GLU A 61 25.13 -10.83 -12.82
C GLU A 61 25.57 -9.49 -13.42
N SER A 62 26.02 -9.52 -14.68
CA SER A 62 26.21 -8.33 -15.47
C SER A 62 24.87 -7.63 -15.41
N VAL A 63 24.77 -6.60 -14.57
CA VAL A 63 23.56 -5.84 -14.35
C VAL A 63 23.11 -5.40 -15.73
N ASN A 64 22.05 -6.05 -16.21
CA ASN A 64 21.61 -5.89 -17.58
C ASN A 64 21.03 -4.49 -17.63
N LEU A 65 21.82 -3.55 -18.16
CA LEU A 65 21.57 -2.11 -18.05
C LEU A 65 20.17 -1.76 -18.57
N GLU A 66 19.70 -2.52 -19.56
CA GLU A 66 18.35 -2.46 -20.15
C GLU A 66 17.24 -2.86 -19.16
N VAL A 67 17.46 -3.90 -18.34
CA VAL A 67 16.51 -4.32 -17.29
C VAL A 67 16.46 -3.29 -16.17
N VAL A 68 17.59 -2.69 -15.81
CA VAL A 68 17.62 -1.60 -14.82
C VAL A 68 16.93 -0.34 -15.34
N GLU A 69 17.12 0.01 -16.61
CA GLU A 69 16.45 1.15 -17.24
C GLU A 69 14.92 0.92 -17.35
N GLU A 70 14.49 -0.29 -17.71
CA GLU A 70 13.07 -0.67 -17.72
C GLU A 70 12.45 -0.65 -16.31
N LEU A 71 13.14 -1.19 -15.31
CA LEU A 71 12.70 -1.14 -13.91
C LEU A 71 12.63 0.29 -13.39
N GLN A 72 13.57 1.15 -13.77
CA GLN A 72 13.60 2.56 -13.37
C GLN A 72 12.46 3.35 -14.02
N LEU A 73 12.12 3.04 -15.26
CA LEU A 73 10.93 3.54 -15.94
C LEU A 73 9.64 3.08 -15.23
N GLN A 74 9.52 1.78 -14.93
CA GLN A 74 8.36 1.24 -14.19
C GLN A 74 8.22 1.85 -12.80
N ILE A 75 9.33 2.03 -12.06
CA ILE A 75 9.33 2.71 -10.75
C ILE A 75 8.88 4.16 -10.90
N SER A 76 9.33 4.88 -11.94
CA SER A 76 8.90 6.25 -12.18
C SER A 76 7.41 6.34 -12.50
N GLU A 77 6.89 5.39 -13.29
CA GLU A 77 5.48 5.32 -13.66
C GLU A 77 4.63 4.96 -12.44
N LEU A 78 5.01 3.94 -11.68
CA LEU A 78 4.33 3.56 -10.44
C LEU A 78 4.35 4.70 -9.42
N THR A 79 5.46 5.42 -9.29
CA THR A 79 5.55 6.60 -8.42
C THR A 79 4.58 7.68 -8.87
N SER A 80 4.51 7.95 -10.17
CA SER A 80 3.57 8.92 -10.76
C SER A 80 2.11 8.50 -10.54
N GLN A 81 1.78 7.22 -10.72
CA GLN A 81 0.45 6.69 -10.44
C GLN A 81 0.09 6.81 -8.95
N ASN A 82 1.03 6.57 -8.06
CA ASN A 82 0.83 6.69 -6.61
C ASN A 82 0.57 8.14 -6.19
N GLU A 83 1.29 9.09 -6.78
CA GLU A 83 1.03 10.53 -6.58
C GLU A 83 -0.35 10.92 -7.10
N ALA A 84 -0.74 10.46 -8.29
CA ALA A 84 -2.06 10.72 -8.85
C ALA A 84 -3.18 10.14 -7.97
N GLN A 85 -3.04 8.90 -7.49
CA GLN A 85 -3.97 8.29 -6.54
C GLN A 85 -4.03 9.05 -5.21
N THR A 86 -2.88 9.49 -4.69
CA THR A 86 -2.81 10.30 -3.48
C THR A 86 -3.56 11.63 -3.65
N GLN A 87 -3.43 12.27 -4.81
CA GLN A 87 -4.18 13.48 -5.14
C GLN A 87 -5.69 13.22 -5.24
N GLN A 88 -6.10 12.11 -5.85
CA GLN A 88 -7.51 11.70 -5.91
C GLN A 88 -8.06 11.44 -4.51
N ILE A 89 -7.36 10.69 -3.66
CA ILE A 89 -7.75 10.44 -2.28
C ILE A 89 -7.87 11.76 -1.50
N LYS A 90 -6.93 12.70 -1.68
CA LYS A 90 -6.99 14.02 -1.05
C LYS A 90 -8.20 14.83 -1.52
N SER A 91 -8.54 14.75 -2.81
CA SER A 91 -9.72 15.41 -3.37
C SER A 91 -11.01 14.81 -2.83
N LEU A 92 -11.11 13.48 -2.75
CA LEU A 92 -12.25 12.76 -2.21
C LEU A 92 -12.43 13.07 -0.72
N LYS A 93 -11.36 13.03 0.08
CA LYS A 93 -11.38 13.43 1.50
C LYS A 93 -11.83 14.87 1.73
N LYS A 94 -11.64 15.76 0.75
CA LYS A 94 -12.13 17.14 0.82
C LYS A 94 -13.61 17.25 0.46
N ILE A 95 -14.10 16.41 -0.46
CA ILE A 95 -15.49 16.41 -0.92
C ILE A 95 -16.40 15.69 0.09
N LEU A 96 -15.91 14.63 0.73
CA LEU A 96 -16.65 13.83 1.70
C LEU A 96 -17.31 14.66 2.82
N PRO A 97 -16.62 15.59 3.52
CA PRO A 97 -17.26 16.43 4.53
C PRO A 97 -18.26 17.43 3.92
N VAL A 98 -18.10 17.84 2.66
CA VAL A 98 -19.06 18.73 1.99
C VAL A 98 -20.35 17.98 1.68
N ILE A 99 -20.25 16.75 1.18
CA ILE A 99 -21.41 15.88 0.94
C ILE A 99 -22.08 15.52 2.27
N GLN A 100 -21.30 15.21 3.30
CA GLN A 100 -21.82 14.89 4.63
C GLN A 100 -22.52 16.09 5.29
N ASP A 101 -21.95 17.29 5.17
CA ASP A 101 -22.60 18.54 5.60
C ASP A 101 -23.85 18.82 4.78
N GLN A 102 -23.83 18.61 3.47
CA GLN A 102 -25.01 18.75 2.61
C GLN A 102 -26.11 17.73 2.95
N LEU A 103 -25.73 16.51 3.36
CA LEU A 103 -26.65 15.45 3.79
C LEU A 103 -27.29 15.79 5.14
N GLY A 104 -26.48 16.17 6.14
CA GLY A 104 -26.94 16.59 7.47
C GLY A 104 -27.68 17.93 7.47
N ASN A 105 -27.36 18.83 6.53
CA ASN A 105 -28.11 20.07 6.27
C ASN A 105 -29.18 19.90 5.19
N THR A 106 -29.49 18.68 4.72
CA THR A 106 -30.52 18.49 3.70
C THR A 106 -31.76 19.23 4.15
N SER A 107 -32.21 20.15 3.29
CA SER A 107 -33.42 20.93 3.56
C SER A 107 -34.61 20.02 3.88
N ASN A 108 -34.55 18.74 3.48
CA ASN A 108 -35.49 17.68 3.80
C ASN A 108 -35.62 17.39 5.30
N LEU A 109 -34.53 17.25 6.08
CA LEU A 109 -34.63 17.01 7.53
C LEU A 109 -35.20 18.23 8.27
N LYS A 110 -34.75 19.43 7.88
CA LYS A 110 -35.30 20.69 8.42
C LYS A 110 -36.78 20.86 8.05
N LEU A 111 -37.14 20.56 6.81
CA LEU A 111 -38.53 20.56 6.34
C LEU A 111 -39.38 19.54 7.10
N LEU A 112 -38.86 18.32 7.30
CA LEU A 112 -39.55 17.26 8.04
C LEU A 112 -39.85 17.71 9.47
N ASN A 113 -38.88 18.32 10.14
CA ASN A 113 -39.07 18.90 11.48
C ASN A 113 -40.10 20.03 11.49
N VAL A 114 -40.07 20.93 10.50
CA VAL A 114 -41.08 22.00 10.38
C VAL A 114 -42.48 21.43 10.15
N VAL A 115 -42.62 20.44 9.28
CA VAL A 115 -43.91 19.79 9.00
C VAL A 115 -44.42 19.03 10.23
N MET A 116 -43.53 18.36 10.97
CA MET A 116 -43.89 17.70 12.23
C MET A 116 -44.38 18.71 13.28
N GLU A 117 -43.73 19.87 13.39
CA GLU A 117 -44.17 20.94 14.29
C GLU A 117 -45.50 21.55 13.86
N GLN A 118 -45.70 21.75 12.55
CA GLN A 118 -47.00 22.19 12.02
C GLN A 118 -48.10 21.19 12.34
N GLU A 119 -47.82 19.89 12.28
CA GLU A 119 -48.82 18.88 12.59
C GLU A 119 -49.22 18.91 14.06
N LYS A 120 -48.27 19.09 14.98
CA LYS A 120 -48.59 19.30 16.41
C LYS A 120 -49.44 20.54 16.63
N GLY A 121 -49.06 21.68 16.03
CA GLY A 121 -49.83 22.91 16.14
C GLY A 121 -51.25 22.77 15.56
N ASN A 122 -51.42 21.98 14.50
CA ASN A 122 -52.73 21.65 13.93
C ASN A 122 -53.57 20.79 14.90
N GLN A 123 -52.96 19.80 15.58
CA GLN A 123 -53.65 19.01 16.61
C GLN A 123 -54.11 19.89 17.79
N GLU A 124 -53.24 20.76 18.29
CA GLU A 124 -53.58 21.71 19.36
C GLU A 124 -54.71 22.65 18.94
N PHE A 125 -54.68 23.13 17.69
CA PHE A 125 -55.76 23.95 17.13
C PHE A 125 -57.08 23.18 17.05
N LEU A 126 -57.07 21.93 16.58
CA LEU A 126 -58.27 21.09 16.49
C LEU A 126 -58.84 20.77 17.88
N GLU A 127 -57.99 20.55 18.89
CA GLU A 127 -58.41 20.34 20.27
C GLU A 127 -59.07 21.61 20.87
N ALA A 128 -58.46 22.77 20.64
CA ALA A 128 -59.03 24.06 21.05
C ALA A 128 -60.36 24.33 20.34
N LEU A 129 -60.45 24.01 19.04
CA LEU A 129 -61.68 24.12 18.26
C LEU A 129 -62.77 23.19 18.81
N ARG A 130 -62.44 21.94 19.13
CA ARG A 130 -63.38 20.97 19.73
C ARG A 130 -63.95 21.50 21.04
N THR A 131 -63.09 22.03 21.90
CA THR A 131 -63.48 22.63 23.19
C THR A 131 -64.36 23.87 22.98
N GLY A 132 -63.99 24.77 22.07
CA GLY A 132 -64.79 25.94 21.75
C GLY A 132 -66.16 25.61 21.15
N MET A 133 -66.24 24.59 20.28
CA MET A 133 -67.51 24.10 19.76
C MET A 133 -68.38 23.52 20.87
N TYR A 134 -67.79 22.77 21.80
CA TYR A 134 -68.51 22.21 22.94
C TYR A 134 -69.09 23.30 23.84
N ASP A 135 -68.31 24.33 24.17
CA ASP A 135 -68.77 25.44 24.99
C ASP A 135 -69.88 26.24 24.29
N LEU A 136 -69.72 26.53 23.00
CA LEU A 136 -70.73 27.23 22.21
C LEU A 136 -72.04 26.42 22.08
N ALA A 137 -71.93 25.10 21.99
CA ALA A 137 -73.07 24.19 21.95
C ALA A 137 -73.93 24.23 23.23
N HIS A 138 -73.33 24.60 24.36
CA HIS A 138 -73.99 24.72 25.65
C HIS A 138 -74.49 26.14 25.97
N MET A 139 -73.91 27.16 25.33
CA MET A 139 -74.29 28.56 25.55
C MET A 139 -75.43 29.05 24.64
N LEU A 140 -75.65 28.42 23.48
CA LEU A 140 -76.68 28.82 22.53
C LEU A 140 -77.80 27.77 22.42
N PRO A 141 -79.09 28.15 22.60
CA PRO A 141 -80.19 27.21 22.39
C PRO A 141 -80.29 26.83 20.90
N GLY A 142 -80.26 25.52 20.61
CA GLY A 142 -80.34 24.97 19.25
C GLY A 142 -79.00 24.64 18.59
N SER A 143 -77.84 24.96 19.20
CA SER A 143 -76.51 24.68 18.63
C SER A 143 -75.99 23.26 18.92
N ARG A 144 -76.77 22.39 19.58
CA ARG A 144 -76.36 21.01 19.90
C ARG A 144 -76.17 20.13 18.66
N THR A 145 -76.99 20.34 17.64
CA THR A 145 -76.88 19.63 16.35
C THR A 145 -75.60 20.03 15.59
N TRP A 146 -75.10 21.25 15.83
CA TRP A 146 -73.83 21.71 15.24
C TRP A 146 -72.64 20.95 15.83
N LEU A 147 -72.65 20.70 17.15
CA LEU A 147 -71.61 19.90 17.80
C LEU A 147 -71.58 18.47 17.25
N GLU A 148 -72.74 17.86 16.99
CA GLU A 148 -72.85 16.50 16.48
C GLU A 148 -72.35 16.39 15.03
N VAL A 149 -72.72 17.33 14.16
CA VAL A 149 -72.36 17.32 12.73
C VAL A 149 -70.89 17.71 12.48
N TYR A 150 -70.33 18.61 13.28
CA TYR A 150 -68.96 19.10 13.08
C TYR A 150 -67.94 18.44 14.00
N GLY A 151 -68.37 17.88 15.15
CA GLY A 151 -67.51 17.11 16.04
C GLY A 151 -66.86 15.92 15.33
N GLU A 152 -67.65 15.11 14.63
CA GLU A 152 -67.14 13.97 13.85
C GLU A 152 -66.06 14.41 12.82
N LYS A 153 -66.26 15.57 12.18
CA LYS A 153 -65.31 16.09 11.19
C LYS A 153 -64.00 16.55 11.83
N VAL A 154 -64.08 17.16 13.01
CA VAL A 154 -62.89 17.58 13.78
C VAL A 154 -62.13 16.34 14.28
N ASP A 155 -62.83 15.34 14.80
CA ASP A 155 -62.22 14.09 15.27
C ASP A 155 -61.54 13.32 14.11
N LEU A 156 -62.17 13.28 12.94
CA LEU A 156 -61.58 12.69 11.73
C LEU A 156 -60.32 13.46 11.30
N ALA A 157 -60.36 14.80 11.30
CA ALA A 157 -59.22 15.63 10.96
C ALA A 157 -58.05 15.44 11.93
N GLU A 158 -58.33 15.29 13.23
CA GLU A 158 -57.34 15.01 14.27
C GLU A 158 -56.73 13.62 14.08
N ALA A 159 -57.55 12.60 13.78
CA ALA A 159 -57.07 11.25 13.49
C ALA A 159 -56.12 11.23 12.28
N HIS A 160 -56.50 11.89 11.18
CA HIS A 160 -55.63 12.02 10.01
C HIS A 160 -54.34 12.77 10.32
N SER A 161 -54.40 13.79 11.19
CA SER A 161 -53.23 14.55 11.64
C SER A 161 -52.26 13.67 12.44
N LYS A 162 -52.77 12.88 13.38
CA LYS A 162 -51.95 11.94 14.16
C LYS A 162 -51.35 10.83 13.29
N ASP A 163 -52.05 10.36 12.27
CA ASP A 163 -51.52 9.35 11.37
C ASP A 163 -50.39 9.90 10.50
N ARG A 164 -50.52 11.13 9.96
CA ARG A 164 -49.42 11.80 9.28
C ARG A 164 -48.22 12.02 10.20
N GLU A 165 -48.43 12.41 11.46
CA GLU A 165 -47.33 12.52 12.43
C GLU A 165 -46.56 11.20 12.62
N LYS A 166 -47.28 10.06 12.69
CA LYS A 166 -46.65 8.73 12.79
C LYS A 166 -45.82 8.40 11.55
N ASP A 167 -46.33 8.72 10.36
CA ASP A 167 -45.61 8.49 9.12
C ASP A 167 -44.36 9.37 9.02
N LEU A 168 -44.44 10.64 9.42
CA LEU A 168 -43.29 11.55 9.48
C LEU A 168 -42.23 11.05 10.48
N LYS A 169 -42.63 10.54 11.64
CA LYS A 169 -41.73 9.91 12.61
C LYS A 169 -41.05 8.67 12.06
N ARG A 170 -41.75 7.84 11.28
CA ARG A 170 -41.16 6.65 10.63
C ARG A 170 -40.07 7.06 9.63
N ILE A 171 -40.32 8.10 8.83
CA ILE A 171 -39.33 8.63 7.88
C ILE A 171 -38.08 9.13 8.61
N LEU A 172 -38.26 9.83 9.75
CA LEU A 172 -37.14 10.32 10.56
C LEU A 172 -36.27 9.18 11.11
N ILE A 173 -36.89 8.11 11.62
CA ILE A 173 -36.17 6.94 12.14
C ILE A 173 -35.41 6.22 11.02
N GLN A 174 -36.01 6.12 9.82
CA GLN A 174 -35.36 5.50 8.67
C GLN A 174 -34.15 6.29 8.18
N SER A 175 -34.22 7.63 8.20
CA SER A 175 -33.06 8.47 7.86
C SER A 175 -31.93 8.31 8.87
N ASP A 176 -32.24 8.22 10.16
CA ASP A 176 -31.24 8.06 11.22
C ASP A 176 -30.54 6.68 11.13
N SER A 177 -31.28 5.62 10.75
CA SER A 177 -30.72 4.27 10.62
C SER A 177 -29.83 4.06 9.39
N GLN A 178 -30.03 4.83 8.31
CA GLN A 178 -29.15 4.76 7.14
C GLN A 178 -27.78 5.39 7.43
N ASP A 179 -27.73 6.41 8.28
CA ASP A 179 -26.48 7.07 8.66
C ASP A 179 -25.57 6.17 9.53
N GLU A 180 -26.12 5.16 10.22
CA GLU A 180 -25.35 4.21 11.04
C GLU A 180 -24.79 3.00 10.24
N GLU A 181 -25.45 2.55 9.18
CA GLU A 181 -24.95 1.45 8.33
C GLU A 181 -23.76 1.87 7.44
N ASP A 182 -23.68 3.15 7.05
CA ASP A 182 -22.60 3.68 6.21
C ASP A 182 -21.28 3.94 6.98
N LEU A 183 -21.21 3.62 8.27
CA LEU A 183 -20.04 3.82 9.15
C LEU A 183 -19.17 2.56 9.36
N TRP A 184 -19.46 1.42 8.72
CA TRP A 184 -18.72 0.16 8.87
C TRP A 184 -18.15 -0.39 7.56
#